data_AF-A0A9P5PDI6-F1
#
_entry.id   AF-A0A9P5PDI6-F1
#
_cell.length_a   1.000
_cell.length_b   1.000
_cell.length_c   1.000
_cell.angle_alpha   90.00
_cell.angle_beta   90.00
_cell.angle_gamma   90.00
#
_symmetry.space_group_name_H-M   'P 1'
#
loop_
_entity.id
_entity.type
_entity.pdbx_description
1 polymer ?
#
loop_
_entity_poly.entity_id
_entity_poly.type
_entity_poly.pdbx_seq_one_letter_code
_entity_poly.pdbx_strand_id
1 'polypeptide(L)'
;TVILPAGTVMRHHSDPPEPFPHNGDPQLWNLGLSTTLNHGVPTLQAAHKLCENGKVLTAEQAQLKLVGKRMVTFRVGLIARWNATTGQVTQMEGLPLSKGEVTAEDDNEAMSN
;
A
#
# COMPACT_ATOMS: atom_id res chain seq x y z
N THR A 1 8.81 1.37 5.06
CA THR A 1 8.35 2.76 5.10
C THR A 1 8.36 3.33 3.70
N VAL A 2 7.31 4.04 3.30
CA VAL A 2 7.21 4.69 1.99
C VAL A 2 7.10 6.21 2.17
N ILE A 3 7.99 6.92 1.49
CA ILE A 3 8.06 8.38 1.47
C ILE A 3 7.98 8.82 0.00
N LEU A 4 7.12 9.80 -0.29
CA LEU A 4 7.12 10.52 -1.55
C LEU A 4 8.05 11.72 -1.43
N PRO A 5 9.01 11.91 -2.35
CA PRO A 5 9.90 13.07 -2.31
C PRO A 5 9.14 14.35 -2.66
N ALA A 6 9.71 15.51 -2.29
CA ALA A 6 9.26 16.78 -2.80
C ALA A 6 9.49 16.85 -4.32
N GLY A 7 8.62 17.55 -5.04
CA GLY A 7 8.64 17.67 -6.49
C GLY A 7 7.46 16.97 -7.17
N THR A 8 7.60 16.72 -8.47
CA THR A 8 6.54 16.15 -9.30
C THR A 8 6.09 14.79 -8.79
N VAL A 9 4.78 14.61 -8.61
CA VAL A 9 4.22 13.31 -8.26
C VAL A 9 4.28 12.42 -9.50
N MET A 10 5.00 11.30 -9.39
CA MET A 10 5.20 10.34 -10.48
C MET A 10 4.31 9.10 -10.29
N ARG A 11 3.90 8.47 -11.38
CA ARG A 11 3.24 7.16 -11.46
C ARG A 11 4.26 6.11 -11.91
N HIS A 12 4.44 5.08 -11.10
CA HIS A 12 5.38 3.98 -11.33
C HIS A 12 4.73 2.76 -12.01
N HIS A 13 3.65 2.98 -12.77
CA HIS A 13 3.00 1.90 -13.54
C HIS A 13 3.76 1.57 -14.83
N SER A 14 4.49 2.54 -15.39
CA SER A 14 5.33 2.44 -16.58
C SER A 14 6.82 2.64 -16.25
N ASP A 15 7.68 2.22 -17.17
CA ASP A 15 9.12 2.47 -17.15
C ASP A 15 9.52 3.16 -18.47
N PRO A 16 9.97 4.43 -18.45
CA PRO A 16 10.19 5.27 -17.27
C PRO A 16 8.88 5.77 -16.61
N PRO A 17 8.90 6.15 -15.32
CA PRO A 17 7.73 6.68 -14.62
C PRO A 17 7.16 7.95 -15.29
N GLU A 18 5.84 8.08 -15.27
CA GLU A 18 5.11 9.21 -15.88
C GLU A 18 4.58 10.18 -14.83
N PRO A 19 4.46 11.49 -15.13
CA PRO A 19 3.82 12.43 -14.21
C PRO A 19 2.36 12.08 -13.92
N PHE A 20 1.89 12.40 -12.71
CA PHE A 20 0.48 12.22 -12.35
C PHE A 20 -0.40 13.18 -13.18
N PRO A 21 -1.56 12.73 -13.71
CA PRO A 21 -2.40 13.57 -14.53
C PRO A 21 -3.13 14.63 -13.68
N HIS A 22 -3.31 15.82 -14.26
CA HIS A 22 -3.94 16.97 -13.59
C HIS A 22 -5.37 16.70 -13.09
N ASN A 23 -6.11 15.79 -13.73
CA ASN A 23 -7.49 15.48 -13.37
C ASN A 23 -7.60 14.57 -12.13
N GLY A 24 -6.49 13.98 -11.69
CA GLY A 24 -6.47 13.09 -10.53
C GLY A 24 -6.11 13.80 -9.21
N ASP A 25 -5.87 15.11 -9.23
CA ASP A 25 -5.53 15.89 -8.02
C ASP A 25 -6.52 15.74 -6.86
N PRO A 26 -7.86 15.72 -7.08
CA PRO A 26 -8.80 15.50 -5.98
C PRO A 26 -8.56 14.18 -5.23
N GLN A 27 -8.04 13.16 -5.92
CA GLN A 27 -7.71 11.88 -5.29
C GLN A 27 -6.45 11.98 -4.44
N LEU A 28 -5.47 12.83 -4.80
CA LEU A 28 -4.27 13.06 -4.00
C LEU A 28 -4.61 13.84 -2.72
N TRP A 29 -5.50 14.82 -2.79
CA TRP A 29 -5.96 15.56 -1.59
C TRP A 29 -6.72 14.67 -0.60
N ASN A 30 -7.56 13.76 -1.11
CA ASN A 30 -8.22 12.76 -0.27
C ASN A 30 -7.24 11.80 0.44
N LEU A 31 -5.98 11.78 0.02
CA LEU A 31 -4.92 10.99 0.65
C LEU A 31 -4.08 11.79 1.65
N GLY A 32 -4.48 13.03 1.94
CA GLY A 32 -3.73 13.93 2.81
C GLY A 32 -2.46 14.48 2.15
N LEU A 33 -2.30 14.32 0.83
CA LEU A 33 -1.19 14.91 0.08
C LEU A 33 -1.53 16.35 -0.27
N SER A 34 -0.77 17.30 0.26
CA SER A 34 -0.90 18.71 -0.13
C SER A 34 -0.08 18.97 -1.39
N THR A 35 -0.75 18.93 -2.55
CA THR A 35 -0.13 19.16 -3.86
C THR A 35 -0.53 20.50 -4.45
N THR A 36 0.40 21.11 -5.18
CA THR A 36 0.17 22.30 -6.01
C THR A 36 0.39 21.96 -7.48
N LEU A 37 -0.38 22.57 -8.37
CA LEU A 37 -0.18 22.44 -9.81
C LEU A 37 0.97 23.34 -10.27
N ASN A 38 2.08 22.75 -10.72
CA ASN A 38 3.15 23.46 -11.43
C ASN A 38 3.10 23.06 -12.90
N HIS A 39 2.83 24.03 -13.79
CA HIS A 39 2.65 23.78 -15.23
C HIS A 39 1.62 22.67 -15.56
N GLY A 40 0.54 22.60 -14.78
CA GLY A 40 -0.48 21.55 -14.94
C GLY A 40 -0.07 20.18 -14.40
N VAL A 41 1.04 20.08 -13.68
CA VAL A 41 1.51 18.82 -13.09
C VAL A 41 1.45 18.88 -11.55
N PRO A 42 0.81 17.89 -10.91
CA PRO A 42 0.76 17.79 -9.45
C PRO A 42 2.15 17.70 -8.82
N THR A 43 2.46 18.63 -7.93
CA THR A 43 3.78 18.76 -7.28
C THR A 43 3.62 18.84 -5.77
N LEU A 44 4.42 18.05 -5.03
CA LEU A 44 4.56 18.15 -3.58
C LEU A 44 5.59 19.21 -3.20
N GLN A 45 5.23 20.13 -2.29
CA GLN A 45 6.16 21.15 -1.79
C GLN A 45 7.19 20.58 -0.81
N ALA A 46 6.84 19.51 -0.10
CA ALA A 46 7.69 18.83 0.87
C ALA A 46 7.52 17.31 0.73
N ALA A 47 8.53 16.57 1.19
CA ALA A 47 8.43 15.11 1.24
C ALA A 47 7.32 14.68 2.20
N HIS A 48 6.52 13.69 1.80
CA HIS A 48 5.40 13.20 2.58
C HIS A 48 5.56 11.72 2.90
N LYS A 49 5.48 11.36 4.19
CA LYS A 49 5.56 9.98 4.67
C LYS A 49 4.17 9.35 4.63
N LEU A 50 3.99 8.37 3.76
CA LEU A 50 2.70 7.71 3.56
C LEU A 50 2.44 6.61 4.57
N CYS A 51 3.42 5.73 4.78
CA CYS A 51 3.27 4.60 5.68
C CYS A 51 4.62 4.14 6.25
N GLU A 52 4.56 3.50 7.41
CA GLU A 52 5.71 2.92 8.09
C GLU A 52 5.72 1.41 7.93
N ASN A 53 6.92 0.81 7.98
CA ASN A 53 7.00 -0.65 7.95
C ASN A 53 6.39 -1.22 9.23
N GLY A 54 5.60 -2.29 9.11
CA GLY A 54 4.98 -2.97 10.26
C GLY A 54 3.67 -2.36 10.76
N LYS A 55 3.26 -1.17 10.28
CA LYS A 55 1.94 -0.59 10.63
C LYS A 55 0.86 -1.03 9.66
N VAL A 56 -0.36 -1.21 10.17
CA VAL A 56 -1.56 -1.46 9.35
C VAL A 56 -1.80 -0.25 8.46
N LEU A 57 -2.00 -0.49 7.17
CA LEU A 57 -2.35 0.57 6.22
C LEU A 57 -3.83 0.94 6.41
N THR A 58 -4.12 2.23 6.56
CA THR A 58 -5.49 2.73 6.46
C THR A 58 -6.01 2.60 5.03
N ALA A 59 -7.34 2.64 4.84
CA ALA A 59 -7.95 2.58 3.51
C ALA A 59 -7.44 3.70 2.58
N GLU A 60 -7.17 4.88 3.15
CA GLU A 60 -6.54 6.01 2.47
C GLU A 60 -5.10 5.64 2.04
N GLN A 61 -4.24 5.22 2.98
CA GLN A 61 -2.86 4.83 2.65
C GLN A 61 -2.77 3.69 1.62
N ALA A 62 -3.77 2.79 1.60
CA ALA A 62 -3.86 1.72 0.61
C ALA A 62 -4.18 2.22 -0.81
N GLN A 63 -4.73 3.43 -0.99
CA GLN A 63 -4.88 4.03 -2.32
C GLN A 63 -3.54 4.50 -2.93
N LEU A 64 -2.40 4.21 -2.30
CA LEU A 64 -1.08 4.31 -2.93
C LEU A 64 -0.98 3.58 -4.28
N LYS A 65 -1.93 2.68 -4.57
CA LYS A 65 -2.20 2.16 -5.91
C LYS A 65 -2.15 3.25 -7.00
N LEU A 66 -2.59 4.48 -6.72
CA LEU A 66 -2.60 5.59 -7.69
C LEU A 66 -1.20 5.99 -8.16
N VAL A 67 -0.18 5.82 -7.32
CA VAL A 67 1.23 6.09 -7.61
C VAL A 67 1.93 4.85 -8.22
N GLY A 68 1.25 3.70 -8.26
CA GLY A 68 1.77 2.46 -8.85
C GLY A 68 2.89 1.78 -8.08
N LYS A 69 3.15 2.19 -6.83
CA LYS A 69 4.17 1.58 -5.99
C LYS A 69 3.66 0.27 -5.39
N ARG A 70 4.18 -0.86 -5.89
CA ARG A 70 3.85 -2.21 -5.41
C ARG A 70 4.53 -2.46 -4.06
N MET A 71 3.79 -2.35 -2.97
CA MET A 71 4.32 -2.55 -1.60
C MET A 71 4.15 -3.98 -1.07
N VAL A 72 3.31 -4.79 -1.72
CA VAL A 72 2.93 -6.12 -1.23
C VAL A 72 3.37 -7.16 -2.26
N THR A 73 3.93 -8.26 -1.76
CA THR A 73 4.17 -9.47 -2.57
C THR A 73 3.03 -10.44 -2.34
N PHE A 74 2.25 -10.70 -3.38
CA PHE A 74 1.26 -11.76 -3.35
C PHE A 74 1.96 -13.13 -3.38
N ARG A 75 1.57 -14.03 -2.48
CA ARG A 75 2.13 -15.40 -2.38
C ARG A 75 0.98 -16.40 -2.25
N VAL A 76 1.16 -17.58 -2.85
CA VAL A 76 0.22 -18.70 -2.74
C VAL A 76 0.87 -19.79 -1.89
N GLY A 77 0.22 -20.15 -0.79
CA GLY A 77 0.59 -21.31 0.02
C GLY A 77 -0.24 -22.52 -0.38
N LEU A 78 0.41 -23.60 -0.82
CA LEU A 78 -0.28 -24.86 -1.09
C LEU A 78 -0.55 -25.57 0.25
N ILE A 79 -1.83 -25.79 0.57
CA ILE A 79 -2.26 -26.37 1.86
C ILE A 79 -2.35 -27.90 1.80
N ALA A 80 -2.88 -28.43 0.71
CA ALA A 80 -3.02 -29.86 0.50
C ALA A 80 -3.17 -30.19 -0.98
N ARG A 81 -2.90 -31.44 -1.33
CA ARG A 81 -3.23 -32.01 -2.64
C ARG A 81 -3.93 -33.36 -2.46
N TRP A 82 -4.89 -33.65 -3.33
CA TRP A 82 -5.49 -34.97 -3.43
C TRP A 82 -4.90 -35.73 -4.61
N ASN A 83 -4.63 -37.03 -4.43
CA ASN A 83 -4.12 -37.91 -5.48
C ASN A 83 -5.20 -38.90 -5.91
N ALA A 84 -5.60 -38.83 -7.18
CA ALA A 84 -6.64 -39.68 -7.75
C ALA A 84 -6.27 -41.16 -7.82
N THR A 85 -5.00 -41.47 -8.04
CA THR A 85 -4.51 -42.84 -8.20
C THR A 85 -4.45 -43.57 -6.86
N THR A 86 -4.08 -42.87 -5.78
CA THR A 86 -4.00 -43.47 -4.44
C THR A 86 -5.23 -43.21 -3.58
N GLY A 87 -6.09 -42.27 -3.97
CA GLY A 87 -7.24 -41.81 -3.19
C GLY A 87 -6.88 -40.99 -1.95
N GLN A 88 -5.60 -40.66 -1.75
CA GLN A 88 -5.10 -40.04 -0.52
C GLN A 88 -4.95 -38.52 -0.64
N VAL A 89 -5.17 -37.83 0.48
CA VAL A 89 -4.86 -36.40 0.63
C VAL A 89 -3.47 -36.29 1.28
N THR A 90 -2.56 -35.56 0.62
CA THR A 90 -1.28 -35.16 1.21
C THR A 90 -1.41 -33.71 1.67
N GLN A 91 -1.34 -33.50 2.98
CA GLN A 91 -1.19 -32.16 3.54
C GLN A 91 0.21 -31.64 3.19
N MET A 92 0.27 -30.44 2.66
CA MET A 92 1.52 -29.80 2.28
C MET A 92 1.88 -28.86 3.43
N GLU A 93 3.10 -28.98 3.95
CA GLU A 93 3.70 -28.02 4.91
C GLU A 93 4.08 -26.70 4.20
N GLY A 94 3.25 -26.24 3.24
CA GLY A 94 3.43 -24.95 2.62
C GLY A 94 3.37 -23.87 3.70
N LEU A 95 4.32 -22.93 3.65
CA LEU A 95 4.50 -21.88 4.65
C LEU A 95 3.14 -21.40 5.18
N PRO A 96 2.92 -21.38 6.51
CA PRO A 96 1.77 -20.70 7.05
C PRO A 96 1.84 -19.27 6.49
N LEU A 97 0.81 -18.87 5.74
CA LEU A 97 0.60 -17.48 5.40
C LEU A 97 0.59 -16.76 6.75
N SER A 98 1.70 -16.09 7.09
CA SER A 98 1.89 -15.50 8.40
C SER A 98 0.67 -14.64 8.70
N LYS A 99 -0.11 -15.01 9.73
CA LYS A 99 -1.05 -14.08 10.36
C LYS A 99 -0.19 -12.89 10.77
N GLY A 100 -0.31 -11.78 10.02
CA GLY A 100 0.43 -10.58 10.34
C GLY A 100 0.16 -10.23 11.79
N GLU A 101 1.21 -10.25 12.59
CA GLU A 101 1.17 -9.75 13.96
C GLU A 101 0.94 -8.24 13.85
N VAL A 102 -0.30 -7.84 14.10
CA VAL A 102 -0.69 -6.46 14.31
C VAL A 102 -0.88 -6.29 15.79
N THR A 103 0.17 -5.81 16.46
CA THR A 103 0.04 -5.22 17.78
C THR A 103 -0.79 -3.95 17.61
N ALA A 104 -2.09 -4.05 17.86
CA ALA A 104 -2.92 -2.89 18.10
C ALA A 104 -2.48 -2.32 19.46
N GLU A 105 -1.73 -1.22 19.43
CA GLU A 105 -1.60 -0.37 20.60
C GLU A 105 -2.97 0.32 20.79
N ASP A 106 -3.54 0.04 21.96
CA ASP A 106 -4.87 0.43 22.42
C ASP A 106 -4.78 1.85 22.99
N ASP A 107 -4.96 2.87 22.14
CA ASP A 107 -5.13 4.25 22.60
C ASP A 107 -6.61 4.50 22.92
N ASN A 108 -7.02 4.07 24.11
CA ASN A 108 -8.23 4.54 24.78
C ASN A 108 -7.88 5.54 25.90
N GLU A 109 -8.78 6.50 26.09
CA GLU A 109 -8.81 7.64 27.03
C GLU A 109 -7.92 8.86 26.67
N ALA A 110 -8.43 10.10 26.63
CA ALA A 110 -9.53 10.64 27.42
C ALA A 110 -10.34 11.69 26.67
N MET A 111 -11.67 11.55 26.74
CA MET A 111 -12.57 12.69 26.82
C MET A 111 -12.16 13.53 28.04
N SER A 112 -11.95 14.82 27.86
CA SER A 112 -11.92 15.79 28.95
C SER A 112 -12.68 17.02 28.50
N ASN A 113 -13.84 17.18 29.16
CA ASN A 113 -14.80 18.30 29.23
C ASN A 113 -14.60 19.52 28.34
#